data_AF-A0A7R9D4T9-F1
#
_entry.id   AF-A0A7R9D4T9-F1
#
_cell.length_a   1.000
_cell.length_b   1.000
_cell.length_c   1.000
_cell.angle_alpha   90.00
_cell.angle_beta   90.00
_cell.angle_gamma   90.00
#
_symmetry.space_group_name_H-M   'P 1'
#
loop_
_entity.id
_entity.type
_entity.pdbx_description
1 polymer ?
#
loop_
_entity_poly.entity_id
_entity_poly.type
_entity_poly.pdbx_seq_one_letter_code
_entity_poly.pdbx_strand_id
1 'polypeptide(L)'
;MSPSPISRADSVGSLEFRTAGVSTGSSRGPSPLTIGMSDTIPLAIAFHEIVHSYFRGTDETKCQAKLSGDMMVSFPAGIVTVLTNNPNPARLIFRIRNVQHIENVTPNKQLVSL
;
A
#
# COMPACT_ATOMS: atom_id res chain seq x y z
N MET A 1 42.61 47.69 2.59
CA MET A 1 42.04 46.61 1.75
C MET A 1 40.69 46.24 2.34
N SER A 2 39.62 46.73 1.72
CA SER A 2 38.22 46.41 2.06
C SER A 2 37.68 45.41 1.02
N PRO A 3 36.83 44.43 1.38
CA PRO A 3 36.29 43.49 0.41
C PRO A 3 35.09 44.10 -0.33
N SER A 4 35.03 43.88 -1.65
CA SER A 4 33.95 44.27 -2.56
C SER A 4 32.68 43.46 -2.29
N PRO A 5 31.47 44.03 -2.45
CA PRO A 5 30.22 43.28 -2.26
C PRO A 5 29.93 42.39 -3.47
N ILE A 6 29.65 41.11 -3.22
CA ILE A 6 29.16 40.17 -4.23
C ILE A 6 27.68 40.47 -4.51
N SER A 7 27.36 40.86 -5.75
CA SER A 7 25.97 40.97 -6.22
C SER A 7 25.34 39.58 -6.32
N ARG A 8 24.21 39.39 -5.63
CA ARG A 8 23.39 38.17 -5.70
C ARG A 8 22.72 38.13 -7.07
N ALA A 9 22.93 37.05 -7.83
CA ALA A 9 22.24 36.85 -9.09
C ALA A 9 20.77 36.51 -8.81
N ASP A 10 19.87 37.42 -9.17
CA ASP A 10 18.43 37.14 -9.21
C ASP A 10 18.11 36.38 -10.50
N SER A 11 17.86 35.07 -10.37
CA SER A 11 17.35 34.24 -11.45
C SER A 11 15.87 34.55 -11.71
N VAL A 12 15.60 35.69 -12.33
CA VAL A 12 14.28 36.04 -12.86
C VAL A 12 14.13 35.42 -14.26
N GLY A 13 13.51 34.25 -14.34
CA GLY A 13 13.12 33.70 -15.63
C GLY A 13 12.94 32.20 -15.63
N SER A 14 11.74 31.74 -15.28
CA SER A 14 11.01 30.68 -16.01
C SER A 14 9.81 30.21 -15.18
N LEU A 15 8.83 31.09 -14.99
CA LEU A 15 7.49 30.72 -14.51
C LEU A 15 6.44 31.47 -15.32
N GLU A 16 6.39 31.19 -16.63
CA GLU A 16 5.17 31.41 -17.41
C GLU A 16 4.50 30.06 -17.66
N PHE A 17 3.91 29.48 -16.61
CA PHE A 17 2.85 28.49 -16.78
C PHE A 17 1.52 29.17 -16.45
N ARG A 18 0.85 29.65 -17.50
CA ARG A 18 -0.51 30.16 -17.40
C ARG A 18 -1.44 29.00 -17.05
N THR A 19 -1.87 28.92 -15.80
CA THR A 19 -3.15 28.30 -15.43
C THR A 19 -3.73 29.08 -14.27
N ALA A 20 -4.97 29.51 -14.45
CA ALA A 20 -5.70 30.39 -13.57
C ALA A 20 -5.83 29.84 -12.13
N GLY A 21 -5.65 30.72 -11.14
CA GLY A 21 -6.17 30.60 -9.77
C GLY A 21 -5.72 29.37 -8.98
N VAL A 22 -4.57 29.44 -8.30
CA VAL A 22 -4.23 28.49 -7.24
C VAL A 22 -3.91 29.25 -5.96
N SER A 23 -4.78 29.06 -4.96
CA SER A 23 -4.57 29.48 -3.59
C SER A 23 -3.38 28.75 -2.97
N THR A 24 -2.57 29.52 -2.26
CA THR A 24 -1.54 29.07 -1.33
C THR A 24 -2.09 28.00 -0.38
N GLY A 25 -1.51 26.79 -0.41
CA GLY A 25 -1.76 25.77 0.62
C GLY A 25 -2.29 24.40 0.16
N SER A 26 -2.26 24.07 -1.14
CA SER A 26 -2.61 22.72 -1.57
C SER A 26 -1.44 21.76 -1.32
N SER A 27 -1.42 21.17 -0.12
CA SER A 27 -0.86 19.83 0.06
C SER A 27 -1.34 19.01 -1.14
N ARG A 28 -0.40 18.55 -1.97
CA ARG A 28 -0.70 17.53 -2.97
C ARG A 28 -1.15 16.33 -2.15
N GLY A 29 -2.47 16.22 -1.97
CA GLY A 29 -3.10 15.12 -1.27
C GLY A 29 -2.62 13.78 -1.82
N PRO A 30 -2.94 12.66 -1.15
CA PRO A 30 -2.46 11.33 -1.51
C PRO A 30 -2.56 11.17 -3.03
N SER A 31 -1.43 10.90 -3.70
CA SER A 31 -1.33 10.99 -5.15
C SER A 31 -2.54 10.32 -5.79
N PRO A 32 -3.35 11.06 -6.58
CA PRO A 32 -4.53 10.47 -7.16
C PRO A 32 -4.04 9.29 -7.98
N LEU A 33 -4.70 8.14 -7.79
CA LEU A 33 -4.56 7.03 -8.73
C LEU A 33 -4.78 7.62 -10.12
N THR A 34 -3.68 7.85 -10.84
CA THR A 34 -3.74 8.33 -12.21
C THR A 34 -4.00 7.08 -13.02
N ILE A 35 -5.24 6.58 -12.93
CA ILE A 35 -5.74 5.54 -13.82
C ILE A 35 -5.84 6.23 -15.18
N GLY A 36 -4.70 6.31 -15.86
CA GLY A 36 -4.67 6.58 -17.28
C GLY A 36 -5.22 5.35 -17.97
N MET A 37 -6.54 5.28 -18.17
CA MET A 37 -7.24 4.28 -19.00
C MET A 37 -6.85 2.80 -18.74
N SER A 38 -6.22 2.47 -17.60
CA SER A 38 -5.89 1.11 -17.23
C SER A 38 -7.06 0.52 -16.45
N ASP A 39 -7.78 -0.44 -17.04
CA ASP A 39 -8.90 -1.15 -16.41
C ASP A 39 -8.49 -2.04 -15.22
N THR A 40 -7.20 -2.02 -14.83
CA THR A 40 -6.63 -2.84 -13.78
C THR A 40 -6.25 -2.01 -12.55
N ILE A 41 -6.73 -2.44 -11.39
CA ILE A 41 -6.41 -1.82 -10.09
C ILE A 41 -5.19 -2.55 -9.50
N PRO A 42 -4.07 -1.86 -9.20
CA PRO A 42 -2.95 -2.49 -8.50
C PRO A 42 -3.34 -2.80 -7.06
N LEU A 43 -3.09 -4.02 -6.61
CA LEU A 43 -3.32 -4.47 -5.24
C LEU A 43 -2.00 -4.94 -4.63
N ALA A 44 -1.80 -4.64 -3.35
CA ALA A 44 -0.69 -5.19 -2.58
C ALA A 44 -1.22 -6.28 -1.65
N ILE A 45 -0.46 -7.37 -1.52
CA ILE A 45 -0.79 -8.51 -0.65
C ILE A 45 0.41 -8.77 0.24
N ALA A 46 0.17 -8.94 1.54
CA ALA A 46 1.17 -9.31 2.50
C ALA A 46 0.73 -10.54 3.29
N PHE A 47 1.69 -11.44 3.54
CA PHE A 47 1.57 -12.51 4.51
C PHE A 47 2.42 -12.15 5.71
N HIS A 48 1.82 -12.13 6.88
CA HIS A 48 2.51 -11.89 8.14
C HIS A 48 2.43 -13.15 8.98
N GLU A 49 3.58 -13.71 9.31
CA GLU A 49 3.69 -14.98 10.00
C GLU A 49 4.47 -14.81 11.29
N ILE A 50 4.00 -15.46 12.34
CA ILE A 50 4.55 -15.43 13.69
C ILE A 50 4.80 -16.87 14.12
N VAL A 51 6.06 -17.15 14.45
CA VAL A 51 6.50 -18.43 14.99
C VAL A 51 6.64 -18.31 16.50
N HIS A 52 5.80 -19.04 17.23
CA HIS A 52 5.97 -19.24 18.66
C HIS A 52 6.76 -20.52 18.87
N SER A 53 7.90 -20.44 19.54
CA SER A 53 8.75 -21.59 19.86
C SER A 53 9.02 -21.68 21.35
N TYR A 54 8.87 -22.87 21.91
CA TYR A 54 9.23 -23.20 23.28
C TYR A 54 10.30 -24.29 23.28
N PHE A 55 11.41 -24.04 23.98
CA PHE A 55 12.54 -24.97 24.12
C PHE A 55 12.71 -25.37 25.58
N ARG A 56 12.99 -26.66 25.84
CA ARG A 56 13.23 -27.18 27.19
C ARG A 56 14.65 -27.74 27.31
N GLY A 57 15.59 -26.87 27.68
CA GLY A 57 17.01 -27.23 27.75
C GLY A 57 17.55 -27.58 26.37
N THR A 58 18.34 -28.66 26.28
CA THR A 58 18.96 -29.14 25.04
C THR A 58 18.21 -30.32 24.39
N ASP A 59 17.08 -30.73 24.95
CA ASP A 59 16.30 -31.86 24.42
C ASP A 59 15.41 -31.40 23.26
N GLU A 60 15.85 -31.65 22.03
CA GLU A 60 15.17 -31.28 20.79
C GLU A 60 13.77 -31.88 20.69
N THR A 61 13.54 -33.08 21.26
CA THR A 61 12.23 -33.76 21.21
C THR A 61 11.15 -33.03 22.01
N LYS A 62 11.54 -32.13 22.91
CA LYS A 62 10.62 -31.31 23.72
C LYS A 62 10.37 -29.92 23.12
N CYS A 63 10.96 -29.61 21.97
CA CYS A 63 10.67 -28.37 21.25
C CYS A 63 9.22 -28.36 20.79
N GLN A 64 8.51 -27.27 21.11
CA GLN A 64 7.14 -27.04 20.63
C GLN A 64 7.14 -25.78 19.77
N ALA A 65 6.55 -25.88 18.58
CA ALA A 65 6.39 -24.75 17.69
C ALA A 65 4.91 -24.58 17.32
N LYS A 66 4.45 -23.34 17.30
CA LYS A 66 3.13 -22.96 16.79
C LYS A 66 3.31 -21.81 15.81
N LEU A 67 2.86 -22.02 14.58
CA LEU A 67 2.81 -21.00 13.54
C LEU A 67 1.41 -20.38 13.52
N SER A 68 1.33 -19.07 13.50
CA SER A 68 0.11 -18.32 13.24
C SER A 68 0.41 -17.16 12.31
N GLY A 69 -0.58 -16.70 11.55
CA GLY A 69 -0.36 -15.58 10.65
C GLY A 69 -1.65 -15.02 10.10
N ASP A 70 -1.50 -13.92 9.38
CA ASP A 70 -2.56 -13.20 8.70
C ASP A 70 -2.18 -12.89 7.25
N MET A 71 -3.22 -12.77 6.41
CA MET A 71 -3.10 -12.31 5.04
C MET A 71 -3.79 -10.95 4.95
N MET A 72 -3.04 -9.93 4.53
CA MET A 72 -3.55 -8.58 4.32
C MET A 72 -3.61 -8.28 2.83
N VAL A 73 -4.72 -7.66 2.40
CA VAL A 73 -4.88 -7.10 1.05
C VAL A 73 -5.05 -5.60 1.18
N SER A 74 -4.18 -4.83 0.54
CA SER A 74 -4.18 -3.37 0.58
C SER A 74 -4.59 -2.79 -0.76
N PHE A 75 -5.44 -1.77 -0.69
CA PHE A 75 -5.94 -1.04 -1.83
C PHE A 75 -5.31 0.37 -1.88
N PRO A 76 -5.02 0.89 -3.07
CA PRO A 76 -4.54 2.27 -3.23
C PRO A 76 -5.61 3.29 -2.82
N ALA A 77 -5.19 4.48 -2.40
CA ALA A 77 -6.07 5.50 -1.82
C ALA A 77 -7.27 5.89 -2.72
N GLY A 78 -7.12 5.84 -4.04
CA GLY A 78 -8.19 6.18 -5.00
C GLY A 78 -9.20 5.06 -5.28
N ILE A 79 -9.11 3.89 -4.63
CA ILE A 79 -9.98 2.74 -4.91
C ILE A 79 -11.46 3.07 -4.73
N VAL A 80 -11.79 3.89 -3.73
CA VAL A 80 -13.18 4.24 -3.39
C VAL A 80 -13.83 4.90 -4.60
N THR A 81 -13.18 5.91 -5.18
CA THR A 81 -13.67 6.62 -6.36
C THR A 81 -13.87 5.69 -7.55
N VAL A 82 -12.97 4.72 -7.75
CA VAL A 82 -13.08 3.75 -8.85
C VAL A 82 -14.29 2.84 -8.66
N LEU A 83 -14.50 2.33 -7.44
CA LEU A 83 -15.62 1.43 -7.14
C LEU A 83 -16.97 2.16 -7.13
N THR A 84 -17.02 3.42 -6.67
CA THR A 84 -18.28 4.18 -6.63
C THR A 84 -18.71 4.68 -8.00
N ASN A 85 -17.76 4.97 -8.89
CA ASN A 85 -18.03 5.50 -10.23
C ASN A 85 -18.26 4.38 -11.27
N ASN A 86 -18.05 3.12 -10.89
CA ASN A 86 -18.33 1.97 -11.74
C ASN A 86 -19.49 1.17 -11.13
N PRO A 87 -20.71 1.19 -11.72
CA PRO A 87 -21.85 0.43 -11.19
C PRO A 87 -21.64 -1.09 -11.25
N ASN A 88 -20.69 -1.57 -12.04
CA ASN A 88 -20.36 -2.99 -12.20
C ASN A 88 -18.83 -3.20 -12.04
N PRO A 89 -18.29 -3.08 -10.80
CA PRO A 89 -16.87 -3.28 -10.58
C PRO A 89 -16.49 -4.75 -10.82
N ALA A 90 -15.27 -4.98 -11.34
CA ALA A 90 -14.74 -6.32 -11.49
C ALA A 90 -14.66 -7.02 -10.12
N ARG A 91 -15.04 -8.30 -10.08
CA ARG A 91 -14.94 -9.11 -8.84
C ARG A 91 -13.47 -9.44 -8.57
N LEU A 92 -13.01 -9.14 -7.36
CA LEU A 92 -11.70 -9.58 -6.90
C LEU A 92 -11.73 -11.08 -6.60
N ILE A 93 -10.92 -11.86 -7.31
CA ILE A 93 -10.77 -13.30 -7.11
C ILE A 93 -9.29 -13.58 -6.90
N PHE A 94 -8.98 -14.36 -5.86
CA PHE A 94 -7.63 -14.82 -5.59
C PHE A 94 -7.65 -16.25 -5.09
N ARG A 95 -6.50 -16.92 -5.19
CA ARG A 95 -6.31 -18.28 -4.69
C ARG A 95 -5.08 -18.31 -3.80
N ILE A 96 -5.26 -18.75 -2.57
CA ILE A 96 -4.14 -19.08 -1.68
C ILE A 96 -3.63 -20.46 -2.10
N ARG A 97 -2.33 -20.56 -2.35
CA ARG A 97 -1.65 -21.83 -2.66
C ARG A 97 -1.11 -22.44 -1.37
N ASN A 98 -0.86 -23.75 -1.40
CA ASN A 98 -0.27 -24.48 -0.28
C ASN A 98 -1.09 -24.48 1.02
N VAL A 99 -2.41 -24.26 0.94
CA VAL A 99 -3.32 -24.23 2.10
C VAL A 99 -3.35 -25.58 2.83
N GLN A 100 -2.96 -26.69 2.19
CA GLN A 100 -2.86 -28.00 2.83
C GLN A 100 -1.84 -28.06 4.00
N HIS A 101 -0.92 -27.10 4.10
CA HIS A 101 0.02 -26.99 5.21
C HIS A 101 -0.50 -26.10 6.35
N ILE A 102 -1.71 -25.53 6.21
CA ILE A 102 -2.33 -24.66 7.20
C ILE A 102 -3.45 -25.45 7.88
N GLU A 103 -3.32 -25.66 9.19
CA GLU A 103 -4.30 -26.44 9.96
C GLU A 103 -5.68 -25.79 9.98
N ASN A 104 -5.74 -24.46 10.18
CA ASN A 104 -6.97 -23.72 10.34
C ASN A 104 -6.90 -22.38 9.58
N VAL A 105 -7.91 -22.12 8.76
CA VAL A 105 -8.07 -20.85 8.02
C VAL A 105 -9.41 -20.23 8.38
N THR A 106 -9.40 -18.98 8.84
CA THR A 106 -10.62 -18.22 9.14
C THR A 106 -10.69 -16.99 8.22
N PRO A 107 -11.50 -17.01 7.15
CA PRO A 107 -11.65 -15.84 6.28
C PRO A 107 -12.53 -14.77 6.93
N ASN A 108 -12.41 -13.52 6.44
CA ASN A 108 -13.37 -12.48 6.78
C ASN A 108 -14.72 -12.77 6.10
N LYS A 109 -15.69 -13.26 6.88
CA LYS A 109 -17.02 -13.67 6.39
C LYS A 109 -17.87 -12.52 5.82
N GLN A 110 -17.53 -11.26 6.10
CA GLN A 110 -18.22 -10.11 5.53
C GLN A 110 -17.74 -9.78 4.11
N LEU A 111 -16.52 -10.21 3.76
CA LEU A 111 -15.84 -9.80 2.53
C LEU A 111 -15.49 -10.96 1.59
N VAL A 112 -15.37 -12.19 2.11
CA VAL A 112 -14.89 -13.36 1.37
C VAL A 112 -15.95 -14.46 1.35
N SER A 113 -16.32 -14.88 0.15
CA SER A 113 -17.06 -16.13 -0.11
C SER A 113 -16.09 -17.25 -0.45
N LEU A 114 -16.21 -18.40 0.22
CA LEU A 114 -15.45 -19.62 -0.07
C LEU A 114 -16.15 -20.51 -1.10
#